data_AF-A0A4P7PRR5-F1
#
_entry.id   AF-A0A4P7PRR5-F1
#
_cell.length_a   1.000
_cell.length_b   1.000
_cell.length_c   1.000
_cell.angle_alpha   90.00
_cell.angle_beta   90.00
_cell.angle_gamma   90.00
#
_symmetry.space_group_name_H-M   'P 1'
#
loop_
_entity.id
_entity.type
_entity.pdbx_description
1 polymer ?
#
loop_
_entity_poly.entity_id
_entity_poly.type
_entity_poly.pdbx_seq_one_letter_code
_entity_poly.pdbx_strand_id
1 'polypeptide(L)'
;MYKKSILRPILIVGLITIIFASCDKDFNELGTDIVGDDHFGFDVDSTTWTVKAYNQKLGAIASNNLPISPLGFYSNPAFGTTQANYVTQVELSNINPVFNNTDPTLYEDLPVIDSVIMDIPYFKTLDKTNSDGTKDYVLDSIFGAKPYDKDTNLPDSKFKLSVYQSNYFLRDLDPAQSLAEQQLFYTDQNSLIDNNKIPVLLNNAPLTNPPTGSEGTHNADGRENENFYFDKREHKLTTYEEDGVTKKYTRYLPSMRLHLRTDVFYDKILNAPAGQLASLANFKNYFRGIYFKVENGNPGNMAMINFKAGKITIYYKEDQITPDNVTTPDVNEYRKERVSKTFPLNLTGNSISLLQNSNENIDYLNAANSSQEASRLYLKGGEGAMAFIDLFGTTDLKGYVLNENYNESLPISAANPKYNLTGPNGISDEIDDIKFNGWLINEANLTFYVDKAAMSNNFPATNLPVEPNRIFLYDLTNKNILVDYTYDYTSNGSNPKFNKFIHDGIIQTEDVNDGRGDRGKRYRIRITNYVRNLIKNDSTNVRLGLSVTENINSIGLSKLRTPNANFDRAPSMSVLNQLGTVLYGTSPAVPEDKKMRLKIYYTKPN
;
A
#
# COMPACT_ATOMS: atom_id res chain seq x y z
N MET A 1 16.07 73.46 2.13
CA MET A 1 16.42 73.15 0.73
C MET A 1 16.93 71.72 0.65
N TYR A 2 16.04 70.74 0.46
CA TYR A 2 16.41 69.34 0.17
C TYR A 2 15.66 68.93 -1.09
N LYS A 3 16.39 68.81 -2.21
CA LYS A 3 15.84 68.35 -3.48
C LYS A 3 15.43 66.88 -3.31
N LYS A 4 14.13 66.59 -3.33
CA LYS A 4 13.62 65.22 -3.41
C LYS A 4 13.95 64.66 -4.79
N SER A 5 14.92 63.76 -4.86
CA SER A 5 15.27 63.05 -6.09
C SER A 5 14.20 62.02 -6.41
N ILE A 6 13.41 62.30 -7.45
CA ILE A 6 12.35 61.43 -7.97
C ILE A 6 12.93 60.18 -8.68
N LEU A 7 14.25 60.12 -8.90
CA LEU A 7 14.91 58.99 -9.58
C LEU A 7 14.97 57.70 -8.75
N ARG A 8 14.99 57.76 -7.41
CA ARG A 8 15.09 56.57 -6.56
C ARG A 8 13.86 55.65 -6.58
N PRO A 9 12.61 56.15 -6.46
CA PRO A 9 11.44 55.28 -6.55
C PRO A 9 11.22 54.73 -7.97
N ILE A 10 11.60 55.45 -9.03
CA ILE A 10 11.47 55.00 -10.42
C ILE A 10 12.45 53.86 -10.73
N LEU A 11 13.68 53.91 -10.22
CA LEU A 11 14.65 52.82 -10.34
C LEU A 11 14.21 51.54 -9.62
N ILE A 12 13.54 51.67 -8.46
CA ILE A 12 13.07 50.52 -7.69
C ILE A 12 11.84 49.87 -8.34
N VAL A 13 10.90 50.67 -8.87
CA VAL A 13 9.73 50.16 -9.60
C VAL A 13 10.14 49.53 -10.94
N GLY A 14 11.11 50.12 -11.65
CA GLY A 14 11.65 49.56 -12.89
C GLY A 14 12.38 48.23 -12.71
N LEU A 15 13.10 48.05 -11.60
CA LEU A 15 13.81 46.80 -11.30
C LEU A 15 12.84 45.67 -10.89
N ILE A 16 11.71 46.01 -10.27
CA ILE A 16 10.68 45.04 -9.87
C ILE A 16 9.85 44.56 -11.08
N THR A 17 9.57 45.43 -12.06
CA THR A 17 8.86 45.03 -13.28
C THR A 17 9.66 44.08 -14.19
N ILE A 18 10.99 44.12 -14.15
CA ILE A 18 11.84 43.21 -14.95
C ILE A 18 11.84 41.78 -14.35
N ILE A 19 11.58 41.63 -13.05
CA ILE A 19 11.54 40.33 -12.37
C ILE A 19 10.22 39.58 -12.66
N PHE A 20 9.11 40.30 -12.91
CA PHE A 20 7.80 39.67 -13.19
C PHE A 20 7.54 39.38 -14.68
N ALA A 21 8.33 39.93 -15.62
CA ALA A 21 8.21 39.63 -17.05
C ALA A 21 8.99 38.37 -17.48
N SER A 22 9.68 37.69 -16.57
CA SER A 22 10.50 36.49 -16.85
C SER A 22 9.90 35.19 -16.28
N CYS A 23 8.63 35.18 -15.88
CA CYS A 23 7.93 33.96 -15.47
C CYS A 23 6.96 33.50 -16.56
N ASP A 24 7.49 33.30 -17.77
CA ASP A 24 6.95 32.28 -18.66
C ASP A 24 7.89 31.06 -18.52
N LYS A 25 7.39 29.98 -17.92
CA LYS A 25 8.16 28.74 -17.74
C LYS A 25 7.90 27.80 -18.89
N ASP A 26 8.17 28.26 -20.10
CA ASP A 26 8.58 27.36 -21.16
C ASP A 26 10.11 27.26 -21.08
N PHE A 27 10.60 26.06 -20.77
CA PHE A 27 11.99 25.73 -21.05
C PHE A 27 12.14 25.71 -22.57
N ASN A 28 12.39 26.88 -23.17
CA ASN A 28 13.01 26.91 -24.47
C ASN A 28 14.39 26.27 -24.29
N GLU A 29 14.54 25.08 -24.88
CA GLU A 29 15.81 24.39 -25.01
C GLU A 29 16.82 25.40 -25.56
N LEU A 30 17.84 25.70 -24.76
CA LEU A 30 18.95 26.55 -25.17
C LEU A 30 19.52 25.94 -26.45
N GLY A 31 19.41 26.72 -27.53
CA GLY A 31 19.85 26.35 -28.86
C GLY A 31 21.28 25.83 -28.87
N THR A 32 21.42 24.75 -29.63
CA THR A 32 22.61 23.97 -29.96
C THR A 32 23.64 24.77 -30.78
N ASP A 33 24.25 25.80 -30.19
CA ASP A 33 25.38 26.48 -30.85
C ASP A 33 26.47 26.87 -29.85
N ILE A 34 27.01 25.85 -29.16
CA ILE A 34 28.32 25.94 -28.52
C ILE A 34 29.30 25.14 -29.38
N VAL A 35 30.08 25.87 -30.17
CA VAL A 35 31.12 25.35 -31.06
C VAL A 35 32.30 24.78 -30.27
N GLY A 36 32.60 23.50 -30.48
CA GLY A 36 33.87 22.83 -30.14
C GLY A 36 33.68 21.31 -30.04
N ASP A 37 34.36 20.55 -30.91
CA ASP A 37 34.32 19.08 -31.09
C ASP A 37 33.32 18.32 -30.20
N ASP A 38 32.26 17.76 -30.80
CA ASP A 38 31.15 17.00 -30.18
C ASP A 38 31.59 15.71 -29.44
N HIS A 39 32.36 15.86 -28.36
CA HIS A 39 32.76 14.77 -27.46
C HIS A 39 31.64 14.41 -26.48
N PHE A 40 30.71 15.34 -26.24
CA PHE A 40 29.50 15.09 -25.46
C PHE A 40 28.38 14.73 -26.43
N GLY A 41 28.01 13.45 -26.47
CA GLY A 41 26.79 13.01 -27.14
C GLY A 41 25.58 13.56 -26.40
N PHE A 42 25.21 14.81 -26.66
CA PHE A 42 23.90 15.37 -26.34
C PHE A 42 22.89 15.12 -27.46
N ASP A 43 23.18 14.23 -28.41
CA ASP A 43 22.21 13.76 -29.40
C ASP A 43 21.01 13.12 -28.67
N VAL A 44 20.00 13.96 -28.42
CA VAL A 44 18.66 13.61 -27.95
C VAL A 44 17.83 13.04 -29.11
N ASP A 45 18.39 12.96 -30.32
CA ASP A 45 17.76 12.35 -31.48
C ASP A 45 17.81 10.81 -31.39
N SER A 46 16.76 10.26 -30.77
CA SER A 46 15.99 9.10 -31.23
C SER A 46 16.74 7.90 -31.84
N THR A 47 17.98 7.59 -31.46
CA THR A 47 18.55 6.29 -31.76
C THR A 47 17.79 5.27 -30.93
N THR A 48 16.91 4.55 -31.63
CA THR A 48 15.87 3.66 -31.12
C THR A 48 16.49 2.45 -30.44
N TRP A 49 16.83 2.56 -29.16
CA TRP A 49 17.03 1.39 -28.32
C TRP A 49 15.74 0.56 -28.36
N THR A 50 15.86 -0.70 -28.73
CA THR A 50 14.67 -1.56 -28.76
C THR A 50 14.18 -1.74 -27.34
N VAL A 51 12.93 -1.39 -27.10
CA VAL A 51 12.23 -1.63 -25.83
C VAL A 51 10.91 -2.29 -26.18
N LYS A 52 10.71 -3.50 -25.68
CA LYS A 52 9.44 -4.22 -25.84
C LYS A 52 8.77 -4.32 -24.49
N ALA A 53 7.56 -3.77 -24.38
CA ALA A 53 6.78 -3.86 -23.16
C ALA A 53 5.39 -4.45 -23.43
N TYR A 54 4.95 -5.34 -22.55
CA TYR A 54 3.64 -5.95 -22.62
C TYR A 54 3.08 -6.22 -21.22
N ASN A 55 1.77 -6.43 -21.14
CA ASN A 55 1.09 -6.63 -19.88
C ASN A 55 1.17 -8.08 -19.41
N GLN A 56 1.10 -8.25 -18.10
CA GLN A 56 0.97 -9.54 -17.46
C GLN A 56 -0.09 -9.43 -16.35
N LYS A 57 -1.22 -10.12 -16.53
CA LYS A 57 -2.23 -10.27 -15.47
C LYS A 57 -1.63 -11.00 -14.27
N LEU A 58 -1.94 -10.49 -13.08
CA LEU A 58 -1.66 -11.13 -11.80
C LEU A 58 -2.94 -11.86 -11.34
N GLY A 59 -2.83 -13.17 -11.13
CA GLY A 59 -3.89 -13.94 -10.48
C GLY A 59 -3.85 -13.78 -8.96
N ALA A 60 -4.56 -14.68 -8.27
CA ALA A 60 -4.51 -14.79 -6.82
C ALA A 60 -3.06 -14.89 -6.31
N ILE A 61 -2.75 -14.14 -5.25
CA ILE A 61 -1.39 -13.95 -4.76
C ILE A 61 -1.35 -14.02 -3.24
N ALA A 62 -0.22 -14.46 -2.68
CA ALA A 62 -0.06 -14.63 -1.25
C ALA A 62 -0.17 -13.29 -0.52
N SER A 63 -1.05 -13.23 0.48
CA SER A 63 -1.41 -12.03 1.25
C SER A 63 -1.34 -12.26 2.76
N ASN A 64 -0.58 -13.26 3.18
CA ASN A 64 -0.31 -13.56 4.57
C ASN A 64 0.30 -12.35 5.28
N ASN A 65 -0.24 -12.01 6.45
CA ASN A 65 0.46 -11.20 7.46
C ASN A 65 0.98 -9.84 6.97
N LEU A 66 0.34 -9.26 5.94
CA LEU A 66 0.66 -7.94 5.44
C LEU A 66 0.64 -6.92 6.60
N PRO A 67 1.58 -5.95 6.62
CA PRO A 67 1.66 -4.97 7.69
C PRO A 67 0.45 -4.02 7.71
N ILE A 68 -0.16 -3.80 6.55
CA ILE A 68 -1.36 -2.99 6.34
C ILE A 68 -2.21 -3.75 5.32
N SER A 69 -3.53 -3.80 5.53
CA SER A 69 -4.46 -4.48 4.62
C SER A 69 -5.61 -3.55 4.23
N PRO A 70 -6.09 -3.61 2.98
CA PRO A 70 -7.30 -2.93 2.57
C PRO A 70 -8.56 -3.50 3.25
N LEU A 71 -9.55 -2.65 3.50
CA LEU A 71 -10.90 -3.02 3.90
C LEU A 71 -11.90 -2.08 3.22
N GLY A 72 -12.94 -2.63 2.58
CA GLY A 72 -13.98 -1.84 1.91
C GLY A 72 -13.99 -2.02 0.39
N PHE A 73 -14.41 -0.99 -0.34
CA PHE A 73 -14.60 -1.03 -1.79
C PHE A 73 -13.84 0.09 -2.47
N TYR A 74 -13.15 -0.22 -3.57
CA TYR A 74 -12.46 0.75 -4.39
C TYR A 74 -12.86 0.56 -5.85
N SER A 75 -13.63 1.51 -6.38
CA SER A 75 -14.02 1.55 -7.79
C SER A 75 -13.09 2.45 -8.58
N ASN A 76 -12.58 1.93 -9.68
CA ASN A 76 -11.69 2.62 -10.60
C ASN A 76 -12.18 2.42 -12.05
N PRO A 77 -12.45 3.50 -12.81
CA PRO A 77 -12.95 3.39 -14.19
C PRO A 77 -12.10 2.55 -15.15
N ALA A 78 -10.78 2.53 -14.94
CA ALA A 78 -9.84 1.80 -15.79
C ALA A 78 -9.69 0.32 -15.37
N PHE A 79 -10.01 -0.03 -14.13
CA PHE A 79 -9.70 -1.35 -13.55
C PHE A 79 -10.90 -2.11 -12.97
N GLY A 80 -12.06 -1.48 -12.83
CA GLY A 80 -13.24 -2.05 -12.17
C GLY A 80 -13.26 -1.79 -10.67
N THR A 81 -14.00 -2.63 -9.94
CA THR A 81 -14.19 -2.51 -8.49
C THR A 81 -13.44 -3.62 -7.75
N THR A 82 -12.59 -3.24 -6.80
CA THR A 82 -11.96 -4.14 -5.84
C THR A 82 -12.69 -4.08 -4.51
N GLN A 83 -13.21 -5.21 -4.07
CA GLN A 83 -13.72 -5.44 -2.72
C GLN A 83 -12.63 -6.09 -1.87
N ALA A 84 -12.43 -5.59 -0.65
CA ALA A 84 -11.44 -6.12 0.29
C ALA A 84 -12.08 -6.53 1.61
N ASN A 85 -11.90 -7.81 1.95
CA ASN A 85 -12.26 -8.41 3.23
C ASN A 85 -10.97 -8.77 3.99
N TYR A 86 -11.09 -9.04 5.29
CA TYR A 86 -9.92 -9.36 6.12
C TYR A 86 -10.23 -10.42 7.16
N VAL A 87 -9.31 -11.34 7.40
CA VAL A 87 -9.42 -12.32 8.49
C VAL A 87 -8.12 -12.36 9.26
N THR A 88 -8.20 -12.44 10.59
CA THR A 88 -7.03 -12.50 11.47
C THR A 88 -7.29 -13.42 12.66
N GLN A 89 -6.24 -14.08 13.14
CA GLN A 89 -6.27 -14.80 14.40
C GLN A 89 -6.32 -13.83 15.58
N VAL A 90 -7.02 -14.26 16.63
CA VAL A 90 -7.05 -13.55 17.90
C VAL A 90 -6.12 -14.27 18.88
N GLU A 91 -5.36 -13.49 19.63
CA GLU A 91 -4.40 -13.95 20.63
C GLU A 91 -4.76 -13.39 22.01
N LEU A 92 -4.54 -14.20 23.05
CA LEU A 92 -4.64 -13.72 24.43
C LEU A 92 -3.51 -12.72 24.71
N SER A 93 -3.80 -11.63 25.41
CA SER A 93 -2.72 -10.79 25.93
C SER A 93 -2.05 -11.42 27.15
N ASN A 94 -2.85 -12.11 27.97
CA ASN A 94 -2.41 -12.83 29.16
C ASN A 94 -2.92 -14.27 29.08
N ILE A 95 -2.01 -15.24 29.18
CA ILE A 95 -2.36 -16.66 29.22
C ILE A 95 -2.77 -17.07 30.64
N ASN A 96 -3.59 -18.11 30.73
CA ASN A 96 -4.09 -18.68 31.98
C ASN A 96 -4.71 -17.64 32.94
N PRO A 97 -5.68 -16.82 32.48
CA PRO A 97 -6.35 -15.88 33.36
C PRO A 97 -7.15 -16.61 34.44
N VAL A 98 -7.19 -16.02 35.62
CA VAL A 98 -8.06 -16.44 36.72
C VAL A 98 -9.23 -15.48 36.75
N PHE A 99 -10.43 -16.03 36.57
CA PHE A 99 -11.69 -15.32 36.79
C PHE A 99 -12.24 -15.79 38.13
N ASN A 100 -12.67 -14.85 38.96
CA ASN A 100 -13.14 -15.14 40.31
C ASN A 100 -14.59 -15.65 40.25
N ASN A 101 -14.77 -16.89 39.81
CA ASN A 101 -16.09 -17.42 39.43
C ASN A 101 -16.34 -18.90 39.74
N THR A 102 -15.36 -19.60 40.31
CA THR A 102 -15.43 -21.06 40.48
C THR A 102 -15.60 -21.53 41.92
N ASP A 103 -15.29 -20.68 42.91
CA ASP A 103 -15.43 -21.03 44.32
C ASP A 103 -16.69 -20.37 44.93
N PRO A 104 -17.80 -21.10 45.08
CA PRO A 104 -19.04 -20.56 45.63
C PRO A 104 -18.96 -20.28 47.14
N THR A 105 -17.87 -20.68 47.82
CA THR A 105 -17.64 -20.34 49.23
C THR A 105 -16.98 -18.96 49.38
N LEU A 106 -16.31 -18.50 48.32
CA LEU A 106 -15.58 -17.25 48.29
C LEU A 106 -16.34 -16.16 47.50
N TYR A 107 -17.02 -16.54 46.42
CA TYR A 107 -17.68 -15.62 45.48
C TYR A 107 -19.19 -15.84 45.43
N GLU A 108 -19.95 -14.76 45.33
CA GLU A 108 -21.42 -14.82 45.30
C GLU A 108 -21.94 -14.79 43.86
N ASP A 109 -21.38 -13.90 43.03
CA ASP A 109 -21.85 -13.67 41.67
C ASP A 109 -20.80 -14.02 40.62
N LEU A 110 -21.20 -14.78 39.60
CA LEU A 110 -20.38 -15.02 38.42
C LEU A 110 -19.98 -13.68 37.76
N PRO A 111 -18.79 -13.58 37.14
CA PRO A 111 -18.37 -12.40 36.41
C PRO A 111 -19.35 -12.05 35.30
N VAL A 112 -19.69 -10.77 35.21
CA VAL A 112 -20.64 -10.25 34.21
C VAL A 112 -19.91 -9.30 33.29
N ILE A 113 -20.05 -9.50 31.98
CA ILE A 113 -19.49 -8.60 30.96
C ILE A 113 -20.39 -7.37 30.85
N ASP A 114 -19.80 -6.20 31.07
CA ASP A 114 -20.46 -4.91 30.82
C ASP A 114 -20.47 -4.60 29.31
N SER A 115 -19.32 -4.75 28.65
CA SER A 115 -19.18 -4.51 27.20
C SER A 115 -17.96 -5.20 26.60
N VAL A 116 -17.99 -5.44 25.29
CA VAL A 116 -16.82 -5.86 24.52
C VAL A 116 -16.60 -4.87 23.39
N ILE A 117 -15.43 -4.24 23.36
CA ILE A 117 -15.12 -3.19 22.39
C ILE A 117 -13.90 -3.60 21.57
N MET A 118 -14.06 -3.67 20.26
CA MET A 118 -12.95 -3.75 19.31
C MET A 118 -12.58 -2.35 18.84
N ASP A 119 -11.33 -1.96 19.01
CA ASP A 119 -10.80 -0.67 18.59
C ASP A 119 -9.61 -0.89 17.66
N ILE A 120 -9.71 -0.39 16.41
CA ILE A 120 -8.64 -0.47 15.41
C ILE A 120 -8.32 0.95 14.91
N PRO A 121 -7.10 1.46 15.14
CA PRO A 121 -6.78 2.84 14.86
C PRO A 121 -6.71 3.14 13.35
N TYR A 122 -7.19 4.32 12.94
CA TYR A 122 -6.99 4.83 11.60
C TYR A 122 -5.64 5.54 11.44
N PHE A 123 -5.12 5.59 10.21
CA PHE A 123 -4.11 6.57 9.82
C PHE A 123 -4.76 7.96 9.71
N LYS A 124 -4.16 8.96 10.34
CA LYS A 124 -4.77 10.28 10.53
C LYS A 124 -3.76 11.37 10.81
N THR A 125 -4.10 12.57 10.35
CA THR A 125 -3.38 13.81 10.62
C THR A 125 -4.33 14.80 11.26
N LEU A 126 -3.83 15.53 12.26
CA LEU A 126 -4.58 16.60 12.89
C LEU A 126 -4.72 17.76 11.90
N ASP A 127 -5.96 18.14 11.60
CA ASP A 127 -6.28 19.30 10.75
C ASP A 127 -6.30 20.58 11.59
N LYS A 128 -7.20 20.61 12.59
CA LYS A 128 -7.32 21.75 13.50
C LYS A 128 -7.80 21.34 14.89
N THR A 129 -7.55 22.21 15.86
CA THR A 129 -8.16 22.15 17.19
C THR A 129 -9.17 23.29 17.29
N ASN A 130 -10.43 22.97 17.58
CA ASN A 130 -11.52 23.93 17.72
C ASN A 130 -11.49 24.61 19.11
N SER A 131 -12.23 25.71 19.24
CA SER A 131 -12.28 26.52 20.47
C SER A 131 -12.87 25.79 21.68
N ASP A 132 -13.64 24.72 21.46
CA ASP A 132 -14.20 23.86 22.50
C ASP A 132 -13.26 22.69 22.89
N GLY A 133 -12.04 22.67 22.35
CA GLY A 133 -11.05 21.63 22.57
C GLY A 133 -11.27 20.35 21.75
N THR A 134 -12.29 20.29 20.89
CA THR A 134 -12.43 19.19 19.91
C THR A 134 -11.35 19.29 18.84
N LYS A 135 -10.93 18.14 18.31
CA LYS A 135 -9.94 18.06 17.23
C LYS A 135 -10.57 17.48 15.98
N ASP A 136 -10.36 18.17 14.87
CA ASP A 136 -10.73 17.69 13.55
C ASP A 136 -9.52 17.02 12.91
N TYR A 137 -9.75 15.84 12.31
CA TYR A 137 -8.72 15.04 11.68
C TYR A 137 -9.04 14.80 10.20
N VAL A 138 -8.00 14.63 9.41
CA VAL A 138 -8.08 14.02 8.08
C VAL A 138 -7.65 12.56 8.21
N LEU A 139 -8.37 11.64 7.58
CA LEU A 139 -8.00 10.23 7.53
C LEU A 139 -7.06 10.01 6.33
N ASP A 140 -5.83 9.58 6.62
CA ASP A 140 -4.72 9.56 5.66
C ASP A 140 -4.49 8.17 5.06
N SER A 141 -5.54 7.50 4.56
CA SER A 141 -5.44 6.18 3.89
C SER A 141 -6.79 5.69 3.34
N ILE A 142 -7.67 6.60 2.95
CA ILE A 142 -9.00 6.24 2.43
C ILE A 142 -9.09 6.61 0.96
N PHE A 143 -9.45 5.65 0.13
CA PHE A 143 -9.57 5.79 -1.32
C PHE A 143 -10.99 5.52 -1.80
N GLY A 144 -11.30 5.96 -3.02
CA GLY A 144 -12.59 5.73 -3.66
C GLY A 144 -13.53 6.91 -3.49
N ALA A 145 -14.83 6.62 -3.30
CA ALA A 145 -15.83 7.66 -3.12
C ALA A 145 -15.51 8.57 -1.93
N LYS A 146 -15.89 9.84 -2.04
CA LYS A 146 -15.74 10.80 -0.94
C LYS A 146 -16.38 10.23 0.33
N PRO A 147 -15.63 10.13 1.46
CA PRO A 147 -16.16 9.53 2.67
C PRO A 147 -17.43 10.24 3.16
N TYR A 148 -18.43 9.47 3.56
CA TYR A 148 -19.63 9.96 4.21
C TYR A 148 -19.27 10.78 5.45
N ASP A 149 -19.90 11.94 5.59
CA ASP A 149 -19.80 12.78 6.78
C ASP A 149 -21.19 13.27 7.17
N LYS A 150 -21.68 12.81 8.33
CA LYS A 150 -23.02 13.12 8.87
C LYS A 150 -23.28 14.63 9.00
N ASP A 151 -22.25 15.46 9.11
CA ASP A 151 -22.40 16.89 9.34
C ASP A 151 -22.56 17.67 8.02
N THR A 152 -22.30 17.03 6.87
CA THR A 152 -22.28 17.68 5.54
C THR A 152 -23.31 17.15 4.54
N ASN A 153 -24.11 16.14 4.91
CA ASN A 153 -25.13 15.50 4.05
C ASN A 153 -24.61 15.07 2.65
N LEU A 154 -23.31 14.78 2.53
CA LEU A 154 -22.71 14.31 1.28
C LEU A 154 -23.11 12.85 0.98
N PRO A 155 -23.22 12.46 -0.31
CA PRO A 155 -23.79 11.18 -0.72
C PRO A 155 -22.97 9.97 -0.27
N ASP A 156 -23.67 8.84 -0.22
CA ASP A 156 -23.35 7.61 0.49
C ASP A 156 -22.06 6.91 0.05
N SER A 157 -21.06 6.88 0.94
CA SER A 157 -19.95 5.91 0.91
C SER A 157 -20.12 4.83 1.99
N LYS A 158 -21.33 4.71 2.55
CA LYS A 158 -21.64 3.71 3.57
C LYS A 158 -21.64 2.33 2.93
N PHE A 159 -21.29 1.33 3.73
CA PHE A 159 -21.37 -0.06 3.33
C PHE A 159 -21.69 -0.92 4.55
N LYS A 160 -22.11 -2.16 4.30
CA LYS A 160 -22.34 -3.11 5.36
C LYS A 160 -21.01 -3.72 5.79
N LEU A 161 -20.63 -3.53 7.05
CA LEU A 161 -19.53 -4.24 7.70
C LEU A 161 -20.09 -5.33 8.61
N SER A 162 -19.77 -6.59 8.31
CA SER A 162 -20.17 -7.74 9.11
C SER A 162 -18.94 -8.39 9.74
N VAL A 163 -18.91 -8.46 11.07
CA VAL A 163 -17.83 -9.11 11.83
C VAL A 163 -18.29 -10.46 12.33
N TYR A 164 -17.57 -11.53 12.00
CA TYR A 164 -17.89 -12.89 12.41
C TYR A 164 -16.72 -13.53 13.15
N GLN A 165 -16.99 -14.52 14.00
CA GLN A 165 -15.93 -15.44 14.43
C GLN A 165 -15.57 -16.34 13.24
N SER A 166 -14.27 -16.41 12.91
CA SER A 166 -13.75 -17.36 11.93
C SER A 166 -13.61 -18.73 12.59
N ASN A 167 -14.18 -19.76 11.96
CA ASN A 167 -13.90 -21.17 12.28
C ASN A 167 -12.84 -21.74 11.34
N TYR A 168 -11.99 -20.93 10.70
CA TYR A 168 -10.88 -21.42 9.90
C TYR A 168 -9.54 -21.22 10.62
N PHE A 169 -8.77 -22.30 10.82
CA PHE A 169 -7.50 -22.22 11.53
C PHE A 169 -6.36 -21.80 10.61
N LEU A 170 -5.86 -20.57 10.82
CA LEU A 170 -4.74 -20.01 10.07
C LEU A 170 -3.40 -20.57 10.59
N ARG A 171 -3.02 -21.75 10.08
CA ARG A 171 -1.78 -22.46 10.43
C ARG A 171 -0.54 -21.63 10.15
N ASP A 172 0.50 -21.85 10.96
CA ASP A 172 1.84 -21.29 10.73
C ASP A 172 2.58 -22.03 9.61
N LEU A 173 2.45 -23.37 9.57
CA LEU A 173 3.21 -24.26 8.70
C LEU A 173 2.28 -25.07 7.77
N ASP A 174 2.77 -25.34 6.56
CA ASP A 174 2.04 -26.08 5.53
C ASP A 174 2.18 -27.60 5.74
N PRO A 175 1.09 -28.33 6.06
CA PRO A 175 1.13 -29.77 6.21
C PRO A 175 1.43 -30.51 4.89
N ALA A 176 1.13 -29.91 3.73
CA ALA A 176 1.43 -30.51 2.43
C ALA A 176 2.92 -30.48 2.09
N GLN A 177 3.70 -29.63 2.78
CA GLN A 177 5.15 -29.54 2.68
C GLN A 177 5.84 -30.15 3.91
N SER A 178 5.23 -31.16 4.53
CA SER A 178 5.75 -31.83 5.73
C SER A 178 6.07 -30.87 6.88
N LEU A 179 5.34 -29.76 6.98
CA LEU A 179 5.55 -28.69 7.97
C LEU A 179 6.92 -27.99 7.87
N ALA A 180 7.63 -28.10 6.74
CA ALA A 180 8.92 -27.44 6.53
C ALA A 180 8.80 -25.98 6.06
N GLU A 181 7.68 -25.65 5.43
CA GLU A 181 7.44 -24.34 4.82
C GLU A 181 6.28 -23.61 5.51
N GLN A 182 6.30 -22.26 5.46
CA GLN A 182 5.20 -21.44 5.96
C GLN A 182 3.92 -21.70 5.14
N GLN A 183 2.77 -21.81 5.81
CA GLN A 183 1.48 -21.90 5.15
C GLN A 183 1.17 -20.59 4.39
N LEU A 184 0.98 -20.70 3.08
CA LEU A 184 0.53 -19.58 2.25
C LEU A 184 -0.98 -19.51 2.22
N PHE A 185 -1.49 -18.29 2.27
CA PHE A 185 -2.89 -17.91 2.13
C PHE A 185 -2.99 -16.84 1.05
N TYR A 186 -4.04 -16.92 0.25
CA TYR A 186 -4.17 -16.18 -0.99
C TYR A 186 -5.37 -15.24 -0.95
N THR A 187 -5.27 -14.17 -1.73
CA THR A 187 -6.29 -13.12 -1.85
C THR A 187 -7.68 -13.65 -2.26
N ASP A 188 -7.75 -14.72 -3.06
CA ASP A 188 -9.00 -15.27 -3.61
C ASP A 188 -9.75 -16.23 -2.66
N GLN A 189 -9.33 -16.36 -1.40
CA GLN A 189 -9.89 -17.32 -0.45
C GLN A 189 -11.17 -16.84 0.26
N ASN A 190 -11.86 -15.82 -0.27
CA ASN A 190 -13.10 -15.29 0.30
C ASN A 190 -14.13 -16.38 0.61
N SER A 191 -14.46 -17.22 -0.37
CA SER A 191 -15.45 -18.30 -0.21
C SER A 191 -15.03 -19.33 0.83
N LEU A 192 -13.73 -19.64 0.93
CA LEU A 192 -13.21 -20.58 1.92
C LEU A 192 -13.46 -20.05 3.34
N ILE A 193 -13.12 -18.78 3.58
CA ILE A 193 -13.28 -18.15 4.90
C ILE A 193 -14.77 -17.94 5.22
N ASP A 194 -15.56 -17.46 4.25
CA ASP A 194 -16.99 -17.22 4.44
C ASP A 194 -17.77 -18.51 4.73
N ASN A 195 -17.43 -19.63 4.09
CA ASN A 195 -18.05 -20.94 4.36
C ASN A 195 -17.65 -21.51 5.72
N ASN A 196 -16.51 -21.08 6.29
CA ASN A 196 -16.01 -21.52 7.58
C ASN A 196 -16.20 -20.45 8.66
N LYS A 197 -17.17 -19.54 8.55
CA LYS A 197 -17.50 -18.61 9.64
C LYS A 197 -18.52 -19.24 10.60
N ILE A 198 -18.49 -18.81 11.86
CA ILE A 198 -19.64 -19.02 12.75
C ILE A 198 -20.72 -18.00 12.34
N PRO A 199 -21.95 -18.42 11.99
CA PRO A 199 -22.96 -17.53 11.40
C PRO A 199 -23.67 -16.66 12.46
N VAL A 200 -22.90 -16.13 13.42
CA VAL A 200 -23.33 -15.18 14.44
C VAL A 200 -22.61 -13.86 14.17
N LEU A 201 -23.38 -12.85 13.79
CA LEU A 201 -22.86 -11.50 13.59
C LEU A 201 -22.42 -10.92 14.94
N LEU A 202 -21.16 -10.52 15.07
CA LEU A 202 -20.58 -10.07 16.34
C LEU A 202 -20.82 -8.58 16.59
N ASN A 203 -20.74 -7.75 15.56
CA ASN A 203 -20.95 -6.30 15.63
C ASN A 203 -22.43 -5.91 15.47
N ASN A 204 -23.32 -6.65 16.12
CA ASN A 204 -24.75 -6.35 16.18
C ASN A 204 -25.27 -6.31 17.62
N ALA A 205 -24.38 -6.02 18.58
CA ALA A 205 -24.71 -5.98 19.99
C ALA A 205 -26.02 -5.17 20.21
N PRO A 206 -27.00 -5.71 20.95
CA PRO A 206 -28.33 -5.15 21.02
C PRO A 206 -28.34 -3.75 21.65
N LEU A 207 -29.23 -2.91 21.12
CA LEU A 207 -29.44 -1.49 21.40
C LEU A 207 -29.88 -1.15 22.84
N THR A 208 -29.86 -2.07 23.80
CA THR A 208 -30.63 -1.90 25.04
C THR A 208 -29.92 -2.37 26.31
N ASN A 209 -28.61 -2.19 26.42
CA ASN A 209 -27.93 -2.25 27.73
C ASN A 209 -26.84 -1.15 27.81
N PRO A 210 -26.74 -0.42 28.94
CA PRO A 210 -26.78 -0.98 30.29
C PRO A 210 -28.12 -0.82 31.05
N PRO A 211 -28.34 -1.57 32.15
CA PRO A 211 -29.34 -1.24 33.15
C PRO A 211 -28.95 0.11 33.76
N THR A 212 -29.89 1.05 33.79
CA THR A 212 -29.78 2.41 34.35
C THR A 212 -29.06 3.45 33.47
N GLY A 213 -29.83 3.97 32.52
CA GLY A 213 -29.87 5.37 32.09
C GLY A 213 -28.56 6.17 32.02
N SER A 214 -28.10 6.42 30.78
CA SER A 214 -27.71 7.75 30.25
C SER A 214 -26.55 7.71 29.25
N GLU A 215 -26.46 6.71 28.38
CA GLU A 215 -26.14 6.87 26.93
C GLU A 215 -26.88 5.75 26.17
N GLY A 216 -27.94 6.13 25.44
CA GLY A 216 -28.86 5.20 24.79
C GLY A 216 -28.27 4.47 23.58
N THR A 217 -28.69 3.21 23.37
CA THR A 217 -28.67 2.47 22.10
C THR A 217 -27.37 2.58 21.26
N HIS A 218 -26.34 1.81 21.62
CA HIS A 218 -25.13 1.63 20.80
C HIS A 218 -25.48 1.06 19.42
N ASN A 219 -24.99 1.69 18.34
CA ASN A 219 -25.24 1.28 16.95
C ASN A 219 -26.70 1.40 16.43
N ALA A 220 -27.53 2.31 16.98
CA ALA A 220 -28.93 2.49 16.55
C ALA A 220 -29.11 2.89 15.08
N ASP A 221 -28.13 3.60 14.56
CA ASP A 221 -28.05 4.06 13.17
C ASP A 221 -27.36 3.05 12.24
N GLY A 222 -26.93 1.90 12.76
CA GLY A 222 -26.20 0.88 12.00
C GLY A 222 -24.76 1.27 11.63
N ARG A 223 -24.20 2.34 12.22
CA ARG A 223 -22.85 2.85 11.89
C ARG A 223 -21.70 1.87 12.17
N GLU A 224 -21.94 0.83 12.96
CA GLU A 224 -20.96 -0.23 13.24
C GLU A 224 -21.19 -1.46 12.37
N ASN A 225 -22.30 -1.52 11.60
CA ASN A 225 -22.61 -2.64 10.70
C ASN A 225 -23.25 -2.22 9.37
N GLU A 226 -24.58 -2.22 9.24
CA GLU A 226 -25.34 -2.05 7.99
C GLU A 226 -25.05 -0.74 7.26
N ASN A 227 -24.72 0.31 8.01
CA ASN A 227 -24.46 1.67 7.53
C ASN A 227 -23.05 2.14 7.92
N PHE A 228 -22.08 1.23 7.95
CA PHE A 228 -20.72 1.53 8.38
C PHE A 228 -20.05 2.57 7.47
N TYR A 229 -19.28 3.47 8.09
CA TYR A 229 -18.40 4.42 7.42
C TYR A 229 -17.19 4.71 8.31
N PHE A 230 -16.07 5.09 7.70
CA PHE A 230 -14.88 5.48 8.43
C PHE A 230 -15.05 6.89 9.04
N ASP A 231 -15.28 6.96 10.36
CA ASP A 231 -15.48 8.23 11.05
C ASP A 231 -14.14 8.91 11.40
N LYS A 232 -13.96 10.14 10.93
CA LYS A 232 -12.77 10.97 11.19
C LYS A 232 -12.77 11.64 12.57
N ARG A 233 -13.89 11.58 13.30
CA ARG A 233 -14.06 12.27 14.59
C ARG A 233 -13.50 11.47 15.76
N GLU A 234 -13.18 12.19 16.83
CA GLU A 234 -12.85 11.60 18.11
C GLU A 234 -14.05 10.82 18.69
N HIS A 235 -13.78 9.69 19.33
CA HIS A 235 -14.77 9.03 20.18
C HIS A 235 -14.83 9.75 21.51
N LYS A 236 -16.04 9.99 22.01
CA LYS A 236 -16.29 10.67 23.27
C LYS A 236 -16.99 9.71 24.22
N LEU A 237 -16.37 9.44 25.37
CA LEU A 237 -17.01 8.76 26.48
C LEU A 237 -17.44 9.81 27.50
N THR A 238 -18.73 9.82 27.84
CA THR A 238 -19.27 10.64 28.94
C THR A 238 -19.34 9.80 30.20
N THR A 239 -18.64 10.23 31.24
CA THR A 239 -18.81 9.73 32.61
C THR A 239 -19.36 10.84 33.49
N TYR A 240 -19.65 10.55 34.75
CA TYR A 240 -20.00 11.56 35.74
C TYR A 240 -18.85 11.68 36.76
N GLU A 241 -18.65 12.87 37.31
CA GLU A 241 -17.79 13.04 38.49
C GLU A 241 -18.46 12.42 39.74
N GLU A 242 -17.78 12.43 40.89
CA GLU A 242 -18.28 11.82 42.14
C GLU A 242 -19.65 12.36 42.59
N ASP A 243 -20.05 13.54 42.13
CA ASP A 243 -21.35 14.15 42.41
C ASP A 243 -22.53 13.51 41.66
N GLY A 244 -22.26 12.63 40.68
CA GLY A 244 -23.29 11.94 39.88
C GLY A 244 -24.07 12.85 38.92
N VAL A 245 -23.70 14.13 38.79
CA VAL A 245 -24.44 15.13 37.97
C VAL A 245 -23.52 15.80 36.95
N THR A 246 -22.28 16.11 37.34
CA THR A 246 -21.31 16.78 36.48
C THR A 246 -20.76 15.81 35.45
N LYS A 247 -20.94 16.14 34.17
CA LYS A 247 -20.42 15.32 33.05
C LYS A 247 -18.91 15.51 32.91
N LYS A 248 -18.20 14.40 32.93
CA LYS A 248 -16.79 14.27 32.60
C LYS A 248 -16.64 13.66 31.21
N TYR A 249 -15.73 14.19 30.41
CA TYR A 249 -15.53 13.72 29.04
C TYR A 249 -14.13 13.17 28.84
N THR A 250 -14.05 11.92 28.42
CA THR A 250 -12.81 11.30 27.96
C THR A 250 -12.86 11.16 26.44
N ARG A 251 -11.83 11.66 25.76
CA ARG A 251 -11.73 11.68 24.29
C ARG A 251 -10.71 10.66 23.83
N TYR A 252 -11.05 9.90 22.79
CA TYR A 252 -10.17 8.96 22.14
C TYR A 252 -10.00 9.35 20.67
N LEU A 253 -8.82 9.05 20.12
CA LEU A 253 -8.51 9.34 18.73
C LEU A 253 -9.47 8.59 17.77
N PRO A 254 -9.61 9.07 16.52
CA PRO A 254 -10.37 8.37 15.48
C PRO A 254 -9.89 6.93 15.27
N SER A 255 -10.84 6.00 15.31
CA SER A 255 -10.63 4.55 15.18
C SER A 255 -11.92 3.87 14.69
N MET A 256 -11.77 2.69 14.08
CA MET A 256 -12.88 1.76 13.90
C MET A 256 -13.18 1.13 15.24
N ARG A 257 -14.24 1.63 15.89
CA ARG A 257 -14.70 1.18 17.20
C ARG A 257 -16.01 0.43 17.06
N LEU A 258 -16.00 -0.86 17.36
CA LEU A 258 -17.13 -1.77 17.19
C LEU A 258 -17.49 -2.42 18.53
N HIS A 259 -18.78 -2.38 18.89
CA HIS A 259 -19.32 -3.09 20.04
C HIS A 259 -19.67 -4.51 19.64
N LEU A 260 -19.06 -5.48 20.33
CA LEU A 260 -19.24 -6.89 20.05
C LEU A 260 -20.22 -7.52 21.05
N ARG A 261 -20.91 -8.55 20.57
CA ARG A 261 -21.82 -9.41 21.34
C ARG A 261 -21.16 -9.96 22.61
N THR A 262 -21.66 -9.57 23.78
CA THR A 262 -21.11 -9.95 25.09
C THR A 262 -21.27 -11.44 25.39
N ASP A 263 -22.37 -12.06 24.96
CA ASP A 263 -22.66 -13.49 25.14
C ASP A 263 -21.58 -14.37 24.52
N VAL A 264 -21.13 -14.05 23.30
CA VAL A 264 -20.08 -14.82 22.62
C VAL A 264 -18.77 -14.79 23.41
N PHE A 265 -18.37 -13.62 23.92
CA PHE A 265 -17.12 -13.49 24.67
C PHE A 265 -17.23 -14.02 26.10
N TYR A 266 -18.42 -14.02 26.70
CA TYR A 266 -18.65 -14.72 27.95
C TYR A 266 -18.35 -16.21 27.77
N ASP A 267 -18.98 -16.84 26.78
CA ASP A 267 -18.81 -18.27 26.51
C ASP A 267 -17.37 -18.63 26.11
N LYS A 268 -16.70 -17.77 25.34
CA LYS A 268 -15.36 -18.05 24.83
C LYS A 268 -14.23 -17.67 25.79
N ILE A 269 -14.47 -16.82 26.79
CA ILE A 269 -13.41 -16.30 27.66
C ILE A 269 -13.72 -16.57 29.13
N LEU A 270 -14.79 -15.98 29.68
CA LEU A 270 -15.09 -16.11 31.11
C LEU A 270 -15.59 -17.52 31.49
N ASN A 271 -16.28 -18.18 30.57
CA ASN A 271 -16.81 -19.55 30.71
C ASN A 271 -16.10 -20.55 29.78
N ALA A 272 -14.84 -20.27 29.44
CA ALA A 272 -14.05 -21.15 28.57
C ALA A 272 -13.79 -22.51 29.26
N PRO A 273 -13.84 -23.64 28.53
CA PRO A 273 -13.46 -24.93 29.08
C PRO A 273 -12.02 -24.94 29.62
N ALA A 274 -11.76 -25.77 30.63
CA ALA A 274 -10.45 -25.87 31.26
C ALA A 274 -9.33 -26.11 30.22
N GLY A 275 -8.23 -25.38 30.35
CA GLY A 275 -7.04 -25.50 29.49
C GLY A 275 -7.12 -24.74 28.16
N GLN A 276 -8.28 -24.24 27.72
CA GLN A 276 -8.39 -23.52 26.44
C GLN A 276 -7.65 -22.18 26.45
N LEU A 277 -7.54 -21.54 27.62
CA LEU A 277 -6.82 -20.27 27.79
C LEU A 277 -5.40 -20.45 28.34
N ALA A 278 -4.95 -21.69 28.57
CA ALA A 278 -3.68 -21.96 29.24
C ALA A 278 -2.44 -21.64 28.38
N SER A 279 -2.59 -21.61 27.05
CA SER A 279 -1.53 -21.26 26.11
C SER A 279 -2.08 -20.57 24.87
N LEU A 280 -1.24 -19.83 24.16
CA LEU A 280 -1.63 -19.23 22.88
C LEU A 280 -1.99 -20.29 21.84
N ALA A 281 -1.29 -21.43 21.81
CA ALA A 281 -1.59 -22.51 20.87
C ALA A 281 -2.99 -23.11 21.10
N ASN A 282 -3.36 -23.37 22.35
CA ASN A 282 -4.69 -23.87 22.70
C ASN A 282 -5.76 -22.85 22.32
N PHE A 283 -5.54 -21.59 22.68
CA PHE A 283 -6.50 -20.52 22.39
C PHE A 283 -6.68 -20.29 20.89
N LYS A 284 -5.60 -20.26 20.11
CA LYS A 284 -5.69 -20.13 18.64
C LYS A 284 -6.44 -21.30 18.01
N ASN A 285 -6.33 -22.52 18.55
CA ASN A 285 -7.11 -23.65 18.04
C ASN A 285 -8.60 -23.55 18.40
N TYR A 286 -8.89 -23.05 19.60
CA TYR A 286 -10.23 -22.92 20.18
C TYR A 286 -11.04 -21.74 19.62
N PHE A 287 -10.48 -20.52 19.70
CA PHE A 287 -11.13 -19.30 19.26
C PHE A 287 -10.89 -19.02 17.77
N ARG A 288 -9.71 -19.40 17.27
CA ARG A 288 -9.24 -19.17 15.89
C ARG A 288 -9.10 -17.69 15.59
N GLY A 289 -10.14 -17.03 15.11
CA GLY A 289 -10.00 -15.67 14.62
C GLY A 289 -11.30 -14.92 14.41
N ILE A 290 -11.17 -13.74 13.82
CA ILE A 290 -12.28 -12.87 13.45
C ILE A 290 -12.17 -12.56 11.95
N TYR A 291 -13.32 -12.56 11.30
CA TYR A 291 -13.50 -12.27 9.88
C TYR A 291 -14.30 -10.97 9.72
N PHE A 292 -13.70 -10.00 9.03
CA PHE A 292 -14.30 -8.74 8.61
C PHE A 292 -14.76 -8.89 7.17
N LYS A 293 -16.07 -8.86 6.98
CA LYS A 293 -16.72 -8.97 5.68
C LYS A 293 -17.39 -7.65 5.34
N VAL A 294 -17.11 -7.11 4.17
CA VAL A 294 -17.77 -5.91 3.64
C VAL A 294 -18.76 -6.29 2.55
N GLU A 295 -19.92 -5.63 2.51
CA GLU A 295 -21.02 -5.91 1.58
C GLU A 295 -21.69 -4.57 1.16
N ASN A 296 -22.34 -4.56 0.00
CA ASN A 296 -23.21 -3.45 -0.46
C ASN A 296 -22.56 -2.05 -0.58
N GLY A 297 -21.23 -1.94 -0.72
CA GLY A 297 -20.58 -0.64 -0.92
C GLY A 297 -20.48 -0.24 -2.39
N ASN A 298 -21.49 0.45 -2.94
CA ASN A 298 -21.41 1.00 -4.29
C ASN A 298 -22.03 2.42 -4.43
N PRO A 299 -21.21 3.49 -4.56
CA PRO A 299 -19.76 3.48 -4.54
C PRO A 299 -19.25 3.51 -3.08
N GLY A 300 -18.61 2.43 -2.63
CA GLY A 300 -17.98 2.41 -1.31
C GLY A 300 -16.63 3.12 -1.30
N ASN A 301 -16.03 3.21 -0.11
CA ASN A 301 -14.65 3.61 0.07
C ASN A 301 -13.83 2.46 0.66
N MET A 302 -12.51 2.55 0.49
CA MET A 302 -11.55 1.54 0.97
C MET A 302 -10.53 2.22 1.87
N ALA A 303 -10.36 1.70 3.08
CA ALA A 303 -9.32 2.13 3.99
C ALA A 303 -8.15 1.14 4.02
N MET A 304 -6.93 1.65 4.09
CA MET A 304 -5.76 0.84 4.43
C MET A 304 -5.60 0.83 5.96
N ILE A 305 -5.61 -0.36 6.56
CA ILE A 305 -5.72 -0.52 8.01
C ILE A 305 -4.58 -1.39 8.55
N ASN A 306 -3.92 -0.93 9.61
CA ASN A 306 -3.03 -1.76 10.41
C ASN A 306 -3.85 -2.51 11.48
N PHE A 307 -4.42 -3.64 11.11
CA PHE A 307 -5.24 -4.46 12.01
C PHE A 307 -4.46 -4.99 13.22
N LYS A 308 -3.14 -5.19 13.11
CA LYS A 308 -2.29 -5.66 14.21
C LYS A 308 -2.18 -4.65 15.36
N ALA A 309 -2.42 -3.37 15.09
CA ALA A 309 -2.50 -2.33 16.12
C ALA A 309 -3.86 -2.34 16.86
N GLY A 310 -4.84 -3.10 16.37
CA GLY A 310 -6.15 -3.21 16.96
C GLY A 310 -6.18 -4.10 18.20
N LYS A 311 -7.14 -3.81 19.09
CA LYS A 311 -7.37 -4.57 20.32
C LYS A 311 -8.85 -4.85 20.53
N ILE A 312 -9.16 -5.98 21.13
CA ILE A 312 -10.49 -6.26 21.67
C ILE A 312 -10.38 -6.21 23.18
N THR A 313 -11.18 -5.36 23.82
CA THR A 313 -11.19 -5.21 25.27
C THR A 313 -12.52 -5.67 25.82
N ILE A 314 -12.48 -6.68 26.68
CA ILE A 314 -13.65 -7.15 27.43
C ILE A 314 -13.66 -6.40 28.75
N TYR A 315 -14.70 -5.60 28.98
CA TYR A 315 -14.96 -4.92 30.23
C TYR A 315 -15.93 -5.78 31.04
N TYR A 316 -15.54 -6.19 32.23
CA TYR A 316 -16.34 -7.07 33.06
C TYR A 316 -16.22 -6.69 34.53
N LYS A 317 -17.18 -7.15 35.33
CA LYS A 317 -17.15 -7.04 36.79
C LYS A 317 -17.05 -8.42 37.40
N GLU A 318 -16.24 -8.54 38.44
CA GLU A 318 -16.16 -9.74 39.26
C GLU A 318 -15.99 -9.39 40.73
N ASP A 319 -16.22 -10.37 41.60
CA ASP A 319 -16.06 -10.20 43.03
C ASP A 319 -14.57 -10.17 43.39
N GLN A 320 -14.18 -9.18 44.18
CA GLN A 320 -12.88 -9.07 44.82
C GLN A 320 -13.05 -9.25 46.31
N ILE A 321 -12.24 -10.13 46.87
CA ILE A 321 -12.15 -10.39 48.30
C ILE A 321 -10.96 -9.62 48.85
N THR A 322 -11.22 -8.81 49.88
CA THR A 322 -10.18 -8.14 50.66
C THR A 322 -10.29 -8.61 52.12
N PRO A 323 -9.20 -9.04 52.79
CA PRO A 323 -9.25 -9.34 54.22
C PRO A 323 -9.70 -8.10 55.00
N ASP A 324 -10.75 -8.22 55.82
CA ASP A 324 -11.38 -7.07 56.48
C ASP A 324 -10.63 -6.64 57.76
N ASN A 325 -9.76 -7.49 58.32
CA ASN A 325 -8.88 -7.12 59.43
C ASN A 325 -7.62 -8.00 59.55
N VAL A 326 -6.42 -7.39 59.50
CA VAL A 326 -5.13 -8.12 59.52
C VAL A 326 -4.67 -8.50 60.95
N THR A 327 -5.40 -8.08 61.99
CA THR A 327 -4.94 -8.13 63.40
C THR A 327 -5.69 -9.11 64.31
N THR A 328 -6.75 -9.78 63.84
CA THR A 328 -7.48 -10.80 64.62
C THR A 328 -7.47 -12.15 63.87
N PRO A 329 -6.85 -13.22 64.41
CA PRO A 329 -6.70 -14.48 63.69
C PRO A 329 -7.99 -15.30 63.52
N ASP A 330 -9.05 -15.00 64.26
CA ASP A 330 -10.18 -15.92 64.50
C ASP A 330 -11.46 -15.63 63.71
N VAL A 331 -11.51 -14.55 62.91
CA VAL A 331 -12.62 -14.31 61.99
C VAL A 331 -12.04 -13.86 60.65
N ASN A 332 -11.91 -14.79 59.70
CA ASN A 332 -11.68 -14.46 58.30
C ASN A 332 -12.96 -13.83 57.72
N GLU A 333 -13.29 -12.64 58.18
CA GLU A 333 -14.33 -11.82 57.57
C GLU A 333 -13.70 -11.18 56.32
N TYR A 334 -14.21 -11.57 55.16
CA TYR A 334 -13.74 -11.09 53.88
C TYR A 334 -14.69 -10.00 53.41
N ARG A 335 -14.17 -8.80 53.13
CA ARG A 335 -14.94 -7.77 52.43
C ARG A 335 -15.08 -8.19 50.96
N LYS A 336 -16.32 -8.38 50.52
CA LYS A 336 -16.67 -8.67 49.13
C LYS A 336 -17.03 -7.37 48.42
N GLU A 337 -16.33 -7.07 47.34
CA GLU A 337 -16.62 -5.91 46.50
C GLU A 337 -16.71 -6.30 45.04
N ARG A 338 -17.68 -5.71 44.33
CA ARG A 338 -17.79 -5.88 42.88
C ARG A 338 -16.88 -4.88 42.19
N VAL A 339 -15.81 -5.36 41.54
CA VAL A 339 -14.81 -4.50 40.91
C VAL A 339 -14.82 -4.63 39.39
N SER A 340 -14.62 -3.50 38.71
CA SER A 340 -14.48 -3.46 37.25
C SER A 340 -13.06 -3.85 36.82
N LYS A 341 -12.96 -4.78 35.88
CA LYS A 341 -11.72 -5.29 35.28
C LYS A 341 -11.81 -5.31 33.76
N THR A 342 -10.65 -5.45 33.13
CA THR A 342 -10.53 -5.54 31.68
C THR A 342 -9.70 -6.73 31.26
N PHE A 343 -10.13 -7.45 30.23
CA PHE A 343 -9.35 -8.52 29.61
C PHE A 343 -9.07 -8.19 28.13
N PRO A 344 -7.81 -7.87 27.76
CA PRO A 344 -7.48 -7.52 26.39
C PRO A 344 -7.10 -8.74 25.53
N LEU A 345 -7.50 -8.71 24.26
CA LEU A 345 -7.11 -9.63 23.21
C LEU A 345 -6.44 -8.86 22.06
N ASN A 346 -5.47 -9.50 21.40
CA ASN A 346 -4.68 -8.91 20.31
C ASN A 346 -5.04 -9.54 18.96
N LEU A 347 -4.87 -8.77 17.89
CA LEU A 347 -5.08 -9.19 16.50
C LEU A 347 -3.76 -9.47 15.76
N THR A 348 -2.76 -9.99 16.48
CA THR A 348 -1.36 -10.12 16.06
C THR A 348 -1.02 -11.46 15.41
N GLY A 349 -1.94 -12.43 15.44
CA GLY A 349 -1.72 -13.75 14.86
C GLY A 349 -1.74 -13.76 13.32
N ASN A 350 -1.82 -14.96 12.73
CA ASN A 350 -1.85 -15.06 11.28
C ASN A 350 -3.09 -14.39 10.70
N SER A 351 -2.93 -13.77 9.54
CA SER A 351 -3.99 -13.03 8.87
C SER A 351 -3.90 -13.13 7.35
N ILE A 352 -5.02 -12.85 6.70
CA ILE A 352 -5.17 -12.87 5.24
C ILE A 352 -5.89 -11.59 4.81
N SER A 353 -5.31 -10.87 3.85
CA SER A 353 -6.04 -9.86 3.08
C SER A 353 -6.74 -10.55 1.91
N LEU A 354 -8.06 -10.46 1.86
CA LEU A 354 -8.88 -11.14 0.87
C LEU A 354 -9.41 -10.11 -0.13
N LEU A 355 -9.32 -10.41 -1.43
CA LEU A 355 -9.70 -9.50 -2.50
C LEU A 355 -10.71 -10.17 -3.44
N GLN A 356 -11.60 -9.37 -4.00
CA GLN A 356 -12.49 -9.79 -5.08
C GLN A 356 -12.64 -8.63 -6.05
N ASN A 357 -12.34 -8.87 -7.34
CA ASN A 357 -12.54 -7.90 -8.39
C ASN A 357 -13.87 -8.16 -9.11
N SER A 358 -14.53 -7.09 -9.55
CA SER A 358 -15.77 -7.12 -10.32
C SER A 358 -15.85 -5.93 -11.25
N ASN A 359 -16.72 -6.00 -12.28
CA ASN A 359 -16.90 -4.92 -13.25
C ASN A 359 -15.57 -4.45 -13.89
N GLU A 360 -14.64 -5.38 -14.13
CA GLU A 360 -13.35 -5.07 -14.72
C GLU A 360 -13.53 -4.53 -16.15
N ASN A 361 -12.78 -3.49 -16.47
CA ASN A 361 -12.83 -2.85 -17.79
C ASN A 361 -12.36 -3.83 -18.88
N ILE A 362 -13.08 -3.88 -19.99
CA ILE A 362 -12.79 -4.81 -21.09
C ILE A 362 -11.46 -4.52 -21.78
N ASP A 363 -11.07 -3.25 -21.92
CA ASP A 363 -9.78 -2.86 -22.51
C ASP A 363 -8.63 -3.31 -21.61
N TYR A 364 -8.81 -3.22 -20.30
CA TYR A 364 -7.86 -3.76 -19.33
C TYR A 364 -7.75 -5.28 -19.43
N LEU A 365 -8.88 -6.00 -19.44
CA LEU A 365 -8.88 -7.47 -19.53
C LEU A 365 -8.25 -7.97 -20.84
N ASN A 366 -8.55 -7.32 -21.96
CA ASN A 366 -7.98 -7.68 -23.25
C ASN A 366 -6.47 -7.44 -23.28
N ALA A 367 -6.01 -6.32 -22.74
CA ALA A 367 -4.59 -6.00 -22.70
C ALA A 367 -3.81 -6.89 -21.73
N ALA A 368 -4.34 -7.14 -20.53
CA ALA A 368 -3.66 -7.90 -19.47
C ALA A 368 -3.44 -9.38 -19.79
N ASN A 369 -4.24 -9.94 -20.72
CA ASN A 369 -4.11 -11.33 -21.18
C ASN A 369 -3.34 -11.46 -22.50
N SER A 370 -2.82 -10.35 -23.05
CA SER A 370 -2.05 -10.35 -24.30
C SER A 370 -0.55 -10.45 -24.03
N SER A 371 0.13 -11.32 -24.77
CA SER A 371 1.60 -11.39 -24.82
C SER A 371 2.21 -10.52 -25.93
N GLN A 372 1.40 -9.69 -26.58
CA GLN A 372 1.84 -8.79 -27.65
C GLN A 372 2.36 -7.48 -27.08
N GLU A 373 3.27 -6.86 -27.83
CA GLU A 373 3.75 -5.52 -27.53
C GLU A 373 2.58 -4.53 -27.40
N ALA A 374 2.50 -3.87 -26.26
CA ALA A 374 1.30 -3.17 -25.86
C ALA A 374 1.34 -1.69 -26.23
N SER A 375 0.21 -1.14 -26.68
CA SER A 375 0.02 0.31 -26.80
C SER A 375 -0.25 0.99 -25.45
N ARG A 376 -0.80 0.22 -24.49
CA ARG A 376 -1.06 0.65 -23.11
C ARG A 376 -0.58 -0.41 -22.14
N LEU A 377 0.15 0.03 -21.12
CA LEU A 377 0.58 -0.79 -19.99
C LEU A 377 -0.33 -0.50 -18.80
N TYR A 378 -0.96 -1.53 -18.27
CA TYR A 378 -1.87 -1.47 -17.15
C TYR A 378 -1.15 -1.99 -15.91
N LEU A 379 -0.87 -1.09 -14.97
CA LEU A 379 -0.30 -1.45 -13.67
C LEU A 379 -1.40 -1.35 -12.62
N LYS A 380 -1.66 -2.44 -11.90
CA LYS A 380 -2.60 -2.48 -10.79
C LYS A 380 -2.10 -3.46 -9.75
N GLY A 381 -2.07 -3.05 -8.48
CA GLY A 381 -1.70 -3.97 -7.40
C GLY A 381 -2.86 -4.89 -6.97
N GLY A 382 -2.62 -5.69 -5.93
CA GLY A 382 -3.48 -6.83 -5.57
C GLY A 382 -3.54 -7.88 -6.68
N GLU A 383 -4.73 -8.41 -6.96
CA GLU A 383 -5.03 -9.28 -8.12
C GLU A 383 -5.18 -8.47 -9.42
N GLY A 384 -4.17 -7.66 -9.71
CA GLY A 384 -4.18 -6.69 -10.80
C GLY A 384 -3.32 -7.13 -11.98
N ALA A 385 -2.42 -6.25 -12.42
CA ALA A 385 -1.51 -6.52 -13.53
C ALA A 385 -0.19 -5.78 -13.34
N MET A 386 0.84 -6.29 -13.97
CA MET A 386 2.17 -5.69 -14.07
C MET A 386 2.59 -5.63 -15.53
N ALA A 387 3.71 -4.98 -15.83
CA ALA A 387 4.30 -5.00 -17.17
C ALA A 387 5.63 -5.77 -17.17
N PHE A 388 5.86 -6.51 -18.25
CA PHE A 388 7.17 -7.06 -18.59
C PHE A 388 7.85 -6.14 -19.58
N ILE A 389 9.14 -5.92 -19.38
CA ILE A 389 9.95 -5.03 -20.20
C ILE A 389 11.23 -5.78 -20.58
N ASP A 390 11.44 -5.93 -21.88
CA ASP A 390 12.69 -6.38 -22.46
C ASP A 390 13.41 -5.17 -23.05
N LEU A 391 14.63 -4.93 -22.59
CA LEU A 391 15.51 -3.90 -23.13
C LEU A 391 16.43 -4.52 -24.16
N PHE A 392 16.84 -3.75 -25.17
CA PHE A 392 17.69 -4.17 -26.27
C PHE A 392 17.05 -5.26 -27.16
N GLY A 393 17.34 -5.20 -28.46
CA GLY A 393 16.77 -6.16 -29.42
C GLY A 393 17.28 -7.58 -29.19
N THR A 394 16.53 -8.58 -29.64
CA THR A 394 16.99 -9.99 -29.63
C THR A 394 17.91 -10.33 -30.82
N THR A 395 18.19 -9.35 -31.68
CA THR A 395 19.11 -9.52 -32.81
C THR A 395 20.52 -9.67 -32.27
N ASP A 396 21.16 -10.79 -32.64
CA ASP A 396 22.54 -11.14 -32.34
C ASP A 396 23.12 -11.75 -33.62
N LEU A 397 23.60 -10.87 -34.50
CA LEU A 397 24.22 -11.23 -35.78
C LEU A 397 25.71 -10.93 -35.78
N LYS A 398 26.17 -10.09 -34.85
CA LYS A 398 27.56 -9.64 -34.73
C LYS A 398 28.00 -9.64 -33.28
N GLY A 399 29.28 -9.86 -33.08
CA GLY A 399 29.96 -9.62 -31.82
C GLY A 399 31.27 -8.89 -32.04
N TYR A 400 31.90 -8.41 -30.97
CA TYR A 400 33.20 -7.75 -31.06
C TYR A 400 34.15 -8.29 -30.00
N VAL A 401 35.38 -8.61 -30.40
CA VAL A 401 36.47 -8.98 -29.49
C VAL A 401 37.63 -8.01 -29.66
N LEU A 402 38.39 -7.76 -28.58
CA LEU A 402 39.57 -6.89 -28.66
C LEU A 402 40.55 -7.46 -29.70
N ASN A 403 41.01 -6.61 -30.62
CA ASN A 403 42.03 -7.01 -31.55
C ASN A 403 43.37 -7.10 -30.80
N GLU A 404 43.93 -8.31 -30.70
CA GLU A 404 45.23 -8.54 -30.05
C GLU A 404 46.38 -7.72 -30.67
N ASN A 405 46.20 -7.28 -31.92
CA ASN A 405 47.17 -6.45 -32.65
C ASN A 405 46.86 -4.96 -32.59
N TYR A 406 45.85 -4.53 -31.80
CA TYR A 406 45.55 -3.11 -31.65
C TYR A 406 46.72 -2.38 -30.98
N ASN A 407 47.22 -1.35 -31.66
CA ASN A 407 48.24 -0.47 -31.12
C ASN A 407 47.59 0.79 -30.54
N GLU A 408 47.60 0.92 -29.22
CA GLU A 408 47.04 2.07 -28.49
C GLU A 408 47.72 3.40 -28.80
N SER A 409 48.93 3.38 -29.37
CA SER A 409 49.67 4.58 -29.78
C SER A 409 49.28 5.10 -31.17
N LEU A 410 48.41 4.38 -31.91
CA LEU A 410 47.92 4.77 -33.23
C LEU A 410 46.41 5.05 -33.18
N PRO A 411 45.89 6.00 -33.98
CA PRO A 411 44.46 6.26 -34.03
C PRO A 411 43.68 5.02 -34.49
N ILE A 412 42.46 4.86 -33.99
CA ILE A 412 41.54 3.80 -34.43
C ILE A 412 41.22 4.03 -35.91
N SER A 413 41.51 3.06 -36.76
CA SER A 413 41.27 3.13 -38.21
C SER A 413 41.09 1.74 -38.81
N ALA A 414 40.73 1.65 -40.09
CA ALA A 414 40.66 0.36 -40.79
C ALA A 414 42.00 -0.42 -40.79
N ALA A 415 43.14 0.28 -40.65
CA ALA A 415 44.46 -0.33 -40.55
C ALA A 415 44.91 -0.62 -39.10
N ASN A 416 44.21 -0.08 -38.10
CA ASN A 416 44.42 -0.32 -36.67
C ASN A 416 43.07 -0.46 -35.95
N PRO A 417 42.26 -1.49 -36.26
CA PRO A 417 40.96 -1.66 -35.64
C PRO A 417 41.15 -2.08 -34.17
N LYS A 418 40.47 -1.39 -33.26
CA LYS A 418 40.49 -1.72 -31.83
C LYS A 418 39.79 -3.04 -31.52
N TYR A 419 38.72 -3.33 -32.26
CA TYR A 419 37.92 -4.54 -32.11
C TYR A 419 37.80 -5.26 -33.45
N ASN A 420 37.86 -6.57 -33.42
CA ASN A 420 37.56 -7.43 -34.56
C ASN A 420 36.09 -7.85 -34.50
N LEU A 421 35.40 -7.71 -35.62
CA LEU A 421 34.04 -8.23 -35.80
C LEU A 421 34.08 -9.76 -35.71
N THR A 422 33.29 -10.33 -34.83
CA THR A 422 32.99 -11.75 -34.73
C THR A 422 31.56 -12.02 -35.15
N GLY A 423 31.20 -13.30 -35.27
CA GLY A 423 29.81 -13.70 -35.37
C GLY A 423 29.05 -13.56 -34.05
N PRO A 424 27.82 -14.10 -33.99
CA PRO A 424 26.96 -14.05 -32.82
C PRO A 424 27.65 -14.51 -31.53
N ASN A 425 27.45 -13.79 -30.43
CA ASN A 425 28.13 -14.02 -29.15
C ASN A 425 27.18 -14.15 -27.94
N GLY A 426 25.86 -14.15 -28.17
CA GLY A 426 24.84 -14.19 -27.13
C GLY A 426 24.51 -12.82 -26.52
N ILE A 427 25.04 -11.73 -27.08
CA ILE A 427 24.77 -10.34 -26.68
C ILE A 427 23.99 -9.67 -27.82
N SER A 428 23.09 -8.75 -27.46
CA SER A 428 22.35 -7.96 -28.45
C SER A 428 23.31 -7.10 -29.28
N ASP A 429 23.11 -7.05 -30.59
CA ASP A 429 23.82 -6.16 -31.51
C ASP A 429 23.87 -4.71 -31.00
N GLU A 430 22.80 -4.23 -30.35
CA GLU A 430 22.72 -2.88 -29.79
C GLU A 430 23.71 -2.67 -28.63
N ILE A 431 23.89 -3.69 -27.77
CA ILE A 431 24.85 -3.62 -26.66
C ILE A 431 26.28 -3.72 -27.21
N ASP A 432 26.49 -4.59 -28.19
CA ASP A 432 27.78 -4.77 -28.84
C ASP A 432 28.22 -3.51 -29.59
N ASP A 433 27.30 -2.78 -30.22
CA ASP A 433 27.59 -1.47 -30.81
C ASP A 433 28.03 -0.44 -29.77
N ILE A 434 27.41 -0.41 -28.58
CA ILE A 434 27.86 0.47 -27.49
C ILE A 434 29.28 0.11 -27.04
N LYS A 435 29.57 -1.19 -26.88
CA LYS A 435 30.90 -1.69 -26.50
C LYS A 435 31.95 -1.34 -27.56
N PHE A 436 31.64 -1.61 -28.83
CA PHE A 436 32.50 -1.34 -29.97
C PHE A 436 32.87 0.14 -30.08
N ASN A 437 31.87 1.02 -29.97
CA ASN A 437 32.08 2.46 -30.03
C ASN A 437 32.75 3.04 -28.78
N GLY A 438 32.96 2.24 -27.73
CA GLY A 438 33.63 2.66 -26.50
C GLY A 438 32.89 3.75 -25.73
N TRP A 439 31.56 3.84 -25.88
CA TRP A 439 30.77 4.90 -25.26
C TRP A 439 30.77 4.78 -23.73
N LEU A 440 31.00 5.91 -23.06
CA LEU A 440 30.92 5.98 -21.61
C LEU A 440 29.51 6.41 -21.19
N ILE A 441 28.75 5.50 -20.60
CA ILE A 441 27.38 5.80 -20.14
C ILE A 441 27.39 6.75 -18.94
N ASN A 442 26.86 7.94 -19.12
CA ASN A 442 26.71 8.97 -18.08
C ASN A 442 25.43 8.75 -17.29
N GLU A 443 24.31 8.53 -17.99
CA GLU A 443 23.00 8.32 -17.40
C GLU A 443 22.13 7.46 -18.32
N ALA A 444 21.30 6.61 -17.73
CA ALA A 444 20.27 5.88 -18.46
C ALA A 444 18.96 5.89 -17.66
N ASN A 445 17.85 6.18 -18.34
CA ASN A 445 16.52 6.28 -17.73
C ASN A 445 15.46 5.62 -18.59
N LEU A 446 14.47 5.01 -17.92
CA LEU A 446 13.18 4.68 -18.50
C LEU A 446 12.17 5.75 -18.10
N THR A 447 11.42 6.26 -19.07
CA THR A 447 10.34 7.23 -18.83
C THR A 447 9.01 6.63 -19.27
N PHE A 448 8.00 6.77 -18.40
CA PHE A 448 6.66 6.23 -18.59
C PHE A 448 5.64 7.36 -18.48
N TYR A 449 4.90 7.63 -19.56
CA TYR A 449 3.87 8.67 -19.55
C TYR A 449 2.51 8.08 -19.17
N VAL A 450 1.76 8.79 -18.34
CA VAL A 450 0.41 8.38 -17.93
C VAL A 450 -0.59 8.66 -19.04
N ASP A 451 -1.36 7.65 -19.45
CA ASP A 451 -2.50 7.83 -20.35
C ASP A 451 -3.71 8.31 -19.55
N LYS A 452 -3.79 9.63 -19.36
CA LYS A 452 -4.85 10.28 -18.56
C LYS A 452 -6.26 9.99 -19.08
N ALA A 453 -6.41 9.86 -20.40
CA ALA A 453 -7.69 9.56 -21.03
C ALA A 453 -8.14 8.14 -20.65
N ALA A 454 -7.26 7.16 -20.81
CA ALA A 454 -7.52 5.78 -20.39
C ALA A 454 -7.72 5.65 -18.87
N MET A 455 -6.98 6.42 -18.06
CA MET A 455 -7.15 6.45 -16.60
C MET A 455 -8.55 6.89 -16.17
N SER A 456 -9.09 7.92 -16.85
CA SER A 456 -10.45 8.36 -16.59
C SER A 456 -11.51 7.49 -17.26
N ASN A 457 -11.15 6.69 -18.26
CA ASN A 457 -12.07 6.01 -19.18
C ASN A 457 -13.19 6.96 -19.70
N ASN A 458 -12.85 8.24 -19.89
CA ASN A 458 -13.78 9.33 -20.22
C ASN A 458 -14.94 9.56 -19.20
N PHE A 459 -14.83 9.06 -17.97
CA PHE A 459 -15.79 9.35 -16.89
C PHE A 459 -15.72 10.81 -16.42
N PRO A 460 -16.84 11.38 -15.92
CA PRO A 460 -16.87 12.74 -15.40
C PRO A 460 -15.92 12.96 -14.21
N ALA A 461 -15.47 14.20 -14.06
CA ALA A 461 -14.38 14.63 -13.17
C ALA A 461 -14.59 14.37 -11.65
N THR A 462 -15.80 14.03 -11.21
CA THR A 462 -16.19 14.10 -9.79
C THR A 462 -15.75 12.90 -8.94
N ASN A 463 -15.25 11.81 -9.54
CA ASN A 463 -14.75 10.61 -8.85
C ASN A 463 -13.57 9.99 -9.62
N LEU A 464 -12.52 10.78 -9.88
CA LEU A 464 -11.37 10.27 -10.61
C LEU A 464 -10.50 9.35 -9.73
N PRO A 465 -9.98 8.26 -10.30
CA PRO A 465 -9.17 7.32 -9.57
C PRO A 465 -7.87 7.95 -9.09
N VAL A 466 -7.45 7.56 -7.88
CA VAL A 466 -6.16 7.97 -7.33
C VAL A 466 -5.05 7.16 -8.01
N GLU A 467 -4.06 7.89 -8.54
CA GLU A 467 -2.88 7.31 -9.16
C GLU A 467 -1.87 6.87 -8.08
N PRO A 468 -1.18 5.73 -8.27
CA PRO A 468 -0.16 5.27 -7.34
C PRO A 468 1.00 6.28 -7.28
N ASN A 469 1.42 6.62 -6.06
CA ASN A 469 2.54 7.54 -5.85
C ASN A 469 3.86 7.03 -6.44
N ARG A 470 3.98 5.71 -6.68
CA ARG A 470 5.22 5.10 -7.11
C ARG A 470 5.06 3.81 -7.91
N ILE A 471 5.92 3.64 -8.89
CA ILE A 471 6.15 2.38 -9.62
C ILE A 471 7.54 1.81 -9.27
N PHE A 472 7.69 0.50 -9.42
CA PHE A 472 8.87 -0.25 -9.03
C PHE A 472 9.32 -1.15 -10.18
N LEU A 473 10.59 -1.03 -10.55
CA LEU A 473 11.24 -1.81 -11.59
C LEU A 473 12.25 -2.77 -10.95
N TYR A 474 12.17 -4.04 -11.30
CA TYR A 474 12.99 -5.09 -10.69
C TYR A 474 13.40 -6.14 -11.72
N ASP A 475 14.43 -6.91 -11.37
CA ASP A 475 14.86 -8.08 -12.14
C ASP A 475 13.85 -9.21 -11.92
N LEU A 476 13.00 -9.44 -12.92
CA LEU A 476 11.97 -10.47 -12.86
C LEU A 476 12.59 -11.86 -12.98
N THR A 477 13.60 -12.02 -13.83
CA THR A 477 14.27 -13.29 -14.10
C THR A 477 14.91 -13.86 -12.85
N ASN A 478 15.69 -13.05 -12.15
CA ASN A 478 16.43 -13.46 -10.94
C ASN A 478 15.71 -13.11 -9.64
N LYS A 479 14.52 -12.51 -9.70
CA LYS A 479 13.67 -12.19 -8.55
C LYS A 479 14.37 -11.25 -7.57
N ASN A 480 15.05 -10.25 -8.10
CA ASN A 480 15.93 -9.36 -7.33
C ASN A 480 15.71 -7.89 -7.69
N ILE A 481 16.23 -7.00 -6.85
CA ILE A 481 16.29 -5.56 -7.12
C ILE A 481 17.37 -5.24 -8.17
N LEU A 482 17.17 -4.14 -8.89
CA LEU A 482 18.19 -3.63 -9.79
C LEU A 482 19.37 -3.02 -9.04
N VAL A 483 20.55 -3.08 -9.65
CA VAL A 483 21.78 -2.52 -9.10
C VAL A 483 21.66 -1.01 -8.81
N ASP A 484 20.88 -0.28 -9.59
CA ASP A 484 20.58 1.15 -9.36
C ASP A 484 19.84 1.40 -8.05
N TYR A 485 18.94 0.50 -7.65
CA TYR A 485 18.26 0.59 -6.34
C TYR A 485 19.26 0.41 -5.19
N THR A 486 20.22 -0.51 -5.35
CA THR A 486 21.22 -0.81 -4.32
C THR A 486 22.16 0.36 -4.06
N TYR A 487 22.61 1.03 -5.13
CA TYR A 487 23.55 2.16 -5.03
C TYR A 487 22.90 3.50 -4.65
N ASP A 488 21.57 3.57 -4.62
CA ASP A 488 20.89 4.76 -4.14
C ASP A 488 20.76 4.74 -2.62
N TYR A 489 21.55 5.54 -1.90
CA TYR A 489 21.47 5.64 -0.43
C TYR A 489 20.56 6.77 0.06
N THR A 490 19.85 7.43 -0.86
CA THR A 490 19.02 8.57 -0.49
C THR A 490 17.81 8.15 0.33
N SER A 491 17.47 8.98 1.31
CA SER A 491 16.34 8.75 2.22
C SER A 491 15.56 10.04 2.46
N ASN A 492 14.28 9.88 2.76
CA ASN A 492 13.37 10.93 3.15
C ASN A 492 12.84 10.60 4.55
N GLY A 493 13.38 11.27 5.57
CA GLY A 493 13.02 10.99 6.96
C GLY A 493 11.57 11.36 7.32
N SER A 494 10.98 12.33 6.62
CA SER A 494 9.58 12.75 6.85
C SER A 494 8.59 11.79 6.17
N ASN A 495 8.96 11.25 5.02
CA ASN A 495 8.11 10.33 4.28
C ASN A 495 8.94 9.18 3.68
N PRO A 496 9.21 8.12 4.47
CA PRO A 496 10.07 7.02 4.07
C PRO A 496 9.62 6.28 2.80
N LYS A 497 8.35 6.39 2.39
CA LYS A 497 7.84 5.81 1.13
C LYS A 497 8.54 6.42 -0.12
N PHE A 498 9.11 7.61 0.02
CA PHE A 498 9.87 8.34 -0.99
C PHE A 498 11.39 8.23 -0.83
N ASN A 499 11.90 7.26 -0.06
CA ASN A 499 13.34 6.91 -0.08
C ASN A 499 13.80 6.53 -1.48
N LYS A 500 15.10 6.40 -1.73
CA LYS A 500 15.64 6.00 -3.04
C LYS A 500 15.19 6.94 -4.19
N PHE A 501 15.19 8.25 -3.95
CA PHE A 501 14.65 9.22 -4.91
C PHE A 501 15.57 9.50 -6.11
N ILE A 502 16.81 8.98 -6.14
CA ILE A 502 17.69 9.01 -7.32
C ILE A 502 17.38 7.85 -8.27
N HIS A 503 17.10 6.66 -7.73
CA HIS A 503 16.54 5.53 -8.50
C HIS A 503 15.15 5.88 -9.03
N ASP A 504 14.43 6.75 -8.30
CA ASP A 504 13.21 7.43 -8.73
C ASP A 504 12.00 6.45 -8.77
N GLY A 505 11.15 6.54 -9.79
CA GLY A 505 9.88 5.82 -9.89
C GLY A 505 8.72 6.55 -9.21
N ILE A 506 8.93 7.76 -8.71
CA ILE A 506 7.91 8.58 -8.04
C ILE A 506 7.07 9.29 -9.11
N ILE A 507 5.77 9.40 -8.87
CA ILE A 507 4.86 10.10 -9.79
C ILE A 507 5.27 11.56 -9.90
N GLN A 508 5.38 12.06 -11.14
CA GLN A 508 5.47 13.47 -11.43
C GLN A 508 4.08 13.94 -11.85
N THR A 509 3.55 14.93 -11.13
CA THR A 509 2.24 15.50 -11.41
C THR A 509 2.34 16.77 -12.24
N GLU A 510 1.24 17.14 -12.87
CA GLU A 510 1.03 18.46 -13.44
C GLU A 510 -0.40 18.92 -13.15
N ASP A 511 -0.56 20.21 -12.88
CA ASP A 511 -1.87 20.83 -12.71
C ASP A 511 -2.64 20.73 -14.02
N VAL A 512 -3.88 20.24 -13.93
CA VAL A 512 -4.80 20.28 -15.05
C VAL A 512 -5.80 21.41 -14.81
N ASN A 513 -5.79 22.39 -15.71
CA ASN A 513 -6.59 23.63 -15.66
C ASN A 513 -8.11 23.42 -15.87
N ASP A 514 -8.67 22.38 -15.24
CA ASP A 514 -10.07 21.97 -15.32
C ASP A 514 -10.69 21.75 -13.94
N GLY A 515 -10.02 22.26 -12.90
CA GLY A 515 -10.47 22.21 -11.50
C GLY A 515 -10.25 20.86 -10.82
N ARG A 516 -9.52 19.92 -11.44
CA ARG A 516 -9.24 18.58 -10.90
C ARG A 516 -7.94 18.50 -10.08
N GLY A 517 -7.14 19.57 -10.06
CA GLY A 517 -5.85 19.64 -9.37
C GLY A 517 -4.75 18.82 -10.05
N ASP A 518 -3.67 18.54 -9.31
CA ASP A 518 -2.51 17.81 -9.81
C ASP A 518 -2.84 16.39 -10.26
N ARG A 519 -2.46 16.04 -11.50
CA ARG A 519 -2.65 14.72 -12.10
C ARG A 519 -1.34 14.09 -12.51
N GLY A 520 -1.27 12.76 -12.47
CA GLY A 520 -0.13 12.00 -12.97
C GLY A 520 0.24 12.38 -14.40
N LYS A 521 1.44 12.91 -14.60
CA LYS A 521 2.03 13.20 -15.91
C LYS A 521 2.87 12.02 -16.38
N ARG A 522 3.83 11.62 -15.56
CA ARG A 522 4.81 10.57 -15.89
C ARG A 522 5.50 10.00 -14.66
N TYR A 523 6.20 8.90 -14.87
CA TYR A 523 7.19 8.33 -13.97
C TYR A 523 8.53 8.24 -14.72
N ARG A 524 9.63 8.30 -13.98
CA ARG A 524 10.98 8.06 -14.52
C ARG A 524 11.72 7.13 -13.57
N ILE A 525 12.46 6.16 -14.09
CA ILE A 525 13.30 5.26 -13.30
C ILE A 525 14.71 5.29 -13.87
N ARG A 526 15.70 5.49 -12.99
CA ARG A 526 17.11 5.48 -13.36
C ARG A 526 17.66 4.06 -13.35
N ILE A 527 18.27 3.65 -14.47
CA ILE A 527 18.88 2.32 -14.69
C ILE A 527 20.32 2.42 -15.22
N THR A 528 21.04 3.45 -14.80
CA THR A 528 22.37 3.79 -15.30
C THR A 528 23.39 2.69 -15.01
N ASN A 529 23.41 2.19 -13.77
CA ASN A 529 24.37 1.16 -13.37
C ASN A 529 24.02 -0.20 -13.97
N TYR A 530 22.74 -0.49 -14.17
CA TYR A 530 22.29 -1.66 -14.92
C TYR A 530 22.89 -1.66 -16.33
N VAL A 531 22.68 -0.58 -17.10
CA VAL A 531 23.22 -0.47 -18.47
C VAL A 531 24.76 -0.51 -18.48
N ARG A 532 25.43 0.17 -17.54
CA ARG A 532 26.90 0.10 -17.40
C ARG A 532 27.41 -1.32 -17.17
N ASN A 533 26.71 -2.12 -16.38
CA ASN A 533 27.11 -3.49 -16.10
C ASN A 533 26.98 -4.40 -17.34
N LEU A 534 25.95 -4.19 -18.17
CA LEU A 534 25.82 -4.89 -19.45
C LEU A 534 27.01 -4.60 -20.39
N ILE A 535 27.53 -3.38 -20.35
CA ILE A 535 28.60 -2.93 -21.25
C ILE A 535 30.00 -3.27 -20.70
N LYS A 536 30.26 -3.06 -19.42
CA LYS A 536 31.62 -3.15 -18.84
C LYS A 536 31.92 -4.46 -18.11
N ASN A 537 30.90 -5.11 -17.55
CA ASN A 537 31.06 -6.26 -16.67
C ASN A 537 30.47 -7.55 -17.27
N ASP A 538 30.22 -7.54 -18.59
CA ASP A 538 29.60 -8.64 -19.35
C ASP A 538 28.40 -9.27 -18.65
N SER A 539 27.59 -8.43 -17.99
CA SER A 539 26.37 -8.90 -17.33
C SER A 539 25.31 -9.29 -18.36
N THR A 540 24.52 -10.31 -18.03
CA THR A 540 23.43 -10.76 -18.88
C THR A 540 22.25 -9.80 -18.79
N ASN A 541 21.69 -9.45 -19.94
CA ASN A 541 20.46 -8.68 -19.99
C ASN A 541 19.28 -9.56 -19.55
N VAL A 542 18.47 -9.04 -18.64
CA VAL A 542 17.37 -9.77 -18.00
C VAL A 542 16.04 -9.10 -18.31
N ARG A 543 14.97 -9.89 -18.22
CA ARG A 543 13.62 -9.35 -18.30
C ARG A 543 13.31 -8.57 -17.04
N LEU A 544 12.76 -7.38 -17.22
CA LEU A 544 12.38 -6.50 -16.13
C LEU A 544 10.89 -6.61 -15.84
N GLY A 545 10.54 -6.59 -14.55
CA GLY A 545 9.17 -6.47 -14.07
C GLY A 545 8.89 -5.04 -13.62
N LEU A 546 7.77 -4.47 -14.04
CA LEU A 546 7.29 -3.16 -13.59
C LEU A 546 5.95 -3.31 -12.88
N SER A 547 5.87 -2.90 -11.62
CA SER A 547 4.64 -2.93 -10.82
C SER A 547 4.41 -1.62 -10.07
N VAL A 548 3.23 -1.45 -9.48
CA VAL A 548 3.04 -0.42 -8.45
C VAL A 548 3.74 -0.83 -7.16
N THR A 549 4.05 0.13 -6.29
CA THR A 549 4.56 -0.15 -4.94
C THR A 549 4.07 0.89 -3.94
N GLU A 550 3.66 0.47 -2.75
CA GLU A 550 3.34 1.39 -1.65
C GLU A 550 4.59 1.88 -0.91
N ASN A 551 5.60 1.02 -0.74
CA ASN A 551 6.81 1.33 0.01
C ASN A 551 8.03 0.70 -0.64
N ILE A 552 8.88 1.52 -1.24
CA ILE A 552 10.08 1.05 -1.94
C ILE A 552 11.08 0.31 -1.04
N ASN A 553 11.07 0.57 0.28
CA ASN A 553 12.04 -0.04 1.20
C ASN A 553 11.79 -1.53 1.43
N SER A 554 10.59 -2.02 1.12
CA SER A 554 10.27 -3.45 1.25
C SER A 554 10.32 -4.12 -0.11
N ILE A 555 11.38 -4.91 -0.29
CA ILE A 555 11.73 -5.60 -1.54
C ILE A 555 11.22 -7.06 -1.60
N GLY A 556 10.43 -7.46 -0.59
CA GLY A 556 9.89 -8.82 -0.53
C GLY A 556 8.97 -9.13 -1.70
N LEU A 557 8.93 -10.40 -2.11
CA LEU A 557 8.08 -10.90 -3.19
C LEU A 557 7.07 -11.92 -2.67
N SER A 558 5.81 -11.75 -3.02
CA SER A 558 4.71 -12.68 -2.73
C SER A 558 4.55 -13.70 -3.84
N LYS A 559 4.29 -14.97 -3.48
CA LYS A 559 4.05 -16.06 -4.45
C LYS A 559 2.64 -16.01 -5.02
N LEU A 560 2.52 -16.24 -6.33
CA LEU A 560 1.24 -16.48 -6.98
C LEU A 560 0.68 -17.83 -6.56
N ARG A 561 -0.64 -17.93 -6.48
CA ARG A 561 -1.34 -19.19 -6.25
C ARG A 561 -1.16 -20.15 -7.42
N THR A 562 -1.22 -19.60 -8.63
CA THR A 562 -1.02 -20.32 -9.90
C THR A 562 0.10 -19.66 -10.68
N PRO A 563 1.35 -20.06 -10.45
CA PRO A 563 2.50 -19.59 -11.23
C PRO A 563 2.35 -19.90 -12.73
N ASN A 564 3.06 -19.17 -13.57
CA ASN A 564 3.26 -19.55 -14.97
C ASN A 564 4.76 -19.69 -15.28
N ALA A 565 5.09 -20.13 -16.49
CA ALA A 565 6.48 -20.40 -16.88
C ALA A 565 7.40 -19.17 -16.83
N ASN A 566 6.85 -17.97 -16.97
CA ASN A 566 7.60 -16.72 -17.07
C ASN A 566 7.80 -16.05 -15.70
N PHE A 567 6.92 -16.29 -14.73
CA PHE A 567 7.02 -15.73 -13.38
C PHE A 567 6.13 -16.46 -12.36
N ASP A 568 6.57 -16.48 -11.10
CA ASP A 568 5.88 -17.11 -9.98
C ASP A 568 5.57 -16.15 -8.82
N ARG A 569 6.03 -14.90 -8.91
CA ARG A 569 5.98 -13.93 -7.81
C ARG A 569 5.84 -12.48 -8.30
N ALA A 570 5.29 -11.63 -7.44
CA ALA A 570 5.25 -10.19 -7.62
C ALA A 570 5.63 -9.46 -6.31
N PRO A 571 6.04 -8.18 -6.35
CA PRO A 571 6.40 -7.42 -5.16
C PRO A 571 5.27 -7.38 -4.13
N SER A 572 5.57 -7.72 -2.87
CA SER A 572 4.57 -7.78 -1.80
C SER A 572 3.91 -6.43 -1.54
N MET A 573 4.63 -5.32 -1.76
CA MET A 573 4.09 -3.96 -1.66
C MET A 573 3.17 -3.59 -2.83
N SER A 574 3.20 -4.34 -3.93
CA SER A 574 2.19 -4.27 -4.99
C SER A 574 0.90 -4.98 -4.56
N VAL A 575 1.00 -6.12 -3.86
CA VAL A 575 -0.17 -6.85 -3.35
C VAL A 575 -0.98 -6.00 -2.37
N LEU A 576 -0.27 -5.25 -1.52
CA LEU A 576 -0.85 -4.34 -0.54
C LEU A 576 -1.56 -3.15 -1.22
N ASN A 577 -0.94 -2.54 -2.23
CA ASN A 577 -1.46 -1.34 -2.89
C ASN A 577 -2.59 -1.66 -3.88
N GLN A 578 -3.82 -1.21 -3.63
CA GLN A 578 -4.95 -1.48 -4.54
C GLN A 578 -5.09 -0.47 -5.69
N LEU A 579 -4.23 0.55 -5.73
CA LEU A 579 -4.24 1.56 -6.78
C LEU A 579 -3.68 1.00 -8.10
N GLY A 580 -3.94 1.75 -9.18
CA GLY A 580 -3.46 1.41 -10.51
C GLY A 580 -3.27 2.64 -11.39
N THR A 581 -2.45 2.48 -12.43
CA THR A 581 -2.16 3.49 -13.45
C THR A 581 -2.12 2.86 -14.83
N VAL A 582 -2.55 3.60 -15.84
CA VAL A 582 -2.40 3.26 -17.25
C VAL A 582 -1.28 4.11 -17.84
N LEU A 583 -0.31 3.46 -18.45
CA LEU A 583 0.86 4.08 -19.06
C LEU A 583 0.83 3.83 -20.56
N TYR A 584 1.39 4.75 -21.34
CA TYR A 584 1.67 4.49 -22.75
C TYR A 584 2.74 3.40 -22.87
N GLY A 585 2.52 2.43 -23.75
CA GLY A 585 3.44 1.31 -23.99
C GLY A 585 4.46 1.59 -25.08
N THR A 586 4.92 0.52 -25.74
CA THR A 586 6.00 0.56 -26.75
C THR A 586 5.54 0.21 -28.17
N SER A 587 4.27 -0.21 -28.34
CA SER A 587 3.73 -0.54 -29.67
C SER A 587 3.93 0.60 -30.68
N PRO A 588 4.17 0.29 -31.97
CA PRO A 588 4.26 1.29 -33.05
C PRO A 588 3.06 2.24 -33.17
N ALA A 589 1.89 1.87 -32.63
CA ALA A 589 0.70 2.71 -32.64
C ALA A 589 0.73 3.88 -31.62
N VAL A 590 1.70 3.89 -30.70
CA VAL A 590 1.81 4.93 -29.67
C VAL A 590 2.51 6.18 -30.22
N PRO A 591 1.99 7.40 -29.97
CA PRO A 591 2.66 8.64 -30.35
C PRO A 591 4.09 8.73 -29.79
N GLU A 592 5.04 9.13 -30.63
CA GLU A 592 6.47 9.04 -30.31
C GLU A 592 6.91 9.91 -29.12
N ASP A 593 6.21 11.00 -28.82
CA ASP A 593 6.44 11.88 -27.66
C ASP A 593 5.97 11.25 -26.34
N LYS A 594 5.03 10.30 -26.40
CA LYS A 594 4.40 9.63 -25.23
C LYS A 594 4.89 8.22 -25.02
N LYS A 595 5.51 7.62 -26.03
CA LYS A 595 5.99 6.23 -26.03
C LYS A 595 6.97 6.00 -24.90
N MET A 596 6.84 4.84 -24.24
CA MET A 596 7.84 4.40 -23.27
C MET A 596 9.17 4.19 -24.00
N ARG A 597 10.26 4.78 -23.47
CA ARG A 597 11.58 4.73 -24.11
C ARG A 597 12.70 4.63 -23.08
N LEU A 598 13.78 3.95 -23.50
CA LEU A 598 15.08 4.01 -22.87
C LEU A 598 15.85 5.21 -23.43
N LYS A 599 16.27 6.11 -22.55
CA LYS A 599 17.15 7.24 -22.88
C LYS A 599 18.52 6.99 -22.27
N ILE A 600 19.56 6.99 -23.09
CA ILE A 600 20.96 6.81 -22.67
C ILE A 600 21.73 8.08 -23.04
N TYR A 601 22.33 8.72 -22.04
CA TYR A 601 23.27 9.83 -22.19
C TYR A 601 24.69 9.28 -22.05
N TYR A 602 25.57 9.61 -22.99
CA TYR A 602 26.91 9.05 -23.06
C TYR A 602 27.96 10.04 -23.57
N THR A 603 29.22 9.76 -23.26
CA THR A 603 30.38 10.48 -23.79
C THR A 603 31.07 9.60 -24.84
N LYS A 604 31.41 10.18 -25.98
CA LYS A 604 32.16 9.49 -27.04
C LYS A 604 33.66 9.51 -26.68
N PRO A 605 34.40 8.42 -26.90
CA PRO A 605 35.86 8.45 -26.74
C PRO A 605 36.49 9.40 -27.77
N ASN A 606 37.59 10.05 -27.40
CA ASN A 606 38.38 10.92 -28.28
C ASN A 606 39.07 10.15 -29.41
#